data_AF-A0AAU8ASZ1-F1
#
_entry.id   AF-A0AAU8ASZ1-F1
#
_cell.length_a   1.000
_cell.length_b   1.000
_cell.length_c   1.000
_cell.angle_alpha   90.00
_cell.angle_beta   90.00
_cell.angle_gamma   90.00
#
_symmetry.space_group_name_H-M   'P 1'
#
loop_
_entity.id
_entity.type
_entity.pdbx_description
1 polymer ?
#
loop_
_entity_poly.entity_id
_entity_poly.type
_entity_poly.pdbx_seq_one_letter_code
_entity_poly.pdbx_strand_id
1 'polypeptide(L)'
;MTGQPRSIPDILSARLCTIQSIASANAEHLRLSQLAGGMMVLDMKDEADGTTSTQRDEARGQVYAALQATIDAIRELELQLADLDRELEAAVAREEE
;
A
#
# COMPACT_ATOMS: atom_id res chain seq x y z
N MET A 1 7.79 23.16 9.61
CA MET A 1 8.41 23.18 8.27
C MET A 1 8.25 24.58 7.72
N THR A 2 9.34 25.24 7.37
CA THR A 2 9.36 26.59 6.80
C THR A 2 8.50 26.61 5.53
N GLY A 3 7.50 27.48 5.47
CA GLY A 3 6.52 27.58 4.37
C GLY A 3 7.08 28.10 3.05
N GLN A 4 8.32 27.72 2.70
CA GLN A 4 8.84 27.93 1.35
C GLN A 4 8.32 26.82 0.43
N PRO A 5 7.79 27.17 -0.75
CA PRO A 5 7.39 26.17 -1.74
C PRO A 5 8.60 25.34 -2.17
N ARG A 6 8.41 24.03 -2.35
CA ARG A 6 9.47 23.12 -2.81
C ARG A 6 9.86 23.46 -4.25
N SER A 7 11.10 23.13 -4.61
CA SER A 7 11.55 23.23 -6.01
C SER A 7 10.90 22.13 -6.86
N ILE A 8 10.74 22.36 -8.17
CA ILE A 8 10.24 21.34 -9.11
C ILE A 8 11.04 20.03 -9.01
N PRO A 9 12.39 20.04 -8.99
CA PRO A 9 13.18 18.82 -8.80
C PRO A 9 12.85 18.06 -7.51
N ASP A 10 12.63 18.77 -6.39
CA ASP A 10 12.28 18.15 -5.11
C ASP A 10 10.89 17.51 -5.16
N ILE A 11 9.92 18.16 -5.80
CA ILE A 11 8.57 17.63 -5.99
C ILE A 11 8.64 16.36 -6.86
N LEU A 12 9.37 16.38 -7.98
CA LEU A 12 9.54 15.22 -8.85
C LEU A 12 10.23 14.05 -8.12
N SER A 13 11.25 14.33 -7.31
CA SER A 13 11.92 13.33 -6.48
C SER A 13 10.94 12.70 -5.48
N ALA A 14 10.16 13.51 -4.78
CA ALA A 14 9.14 13.03 -3.84
C ALA A 14 8.05 12.20 -4.55
N ARG A 15 7.60 12.60 -5.74
CA ARG A 15 6.65 11.82 -6.55
C ARG A 15 7.21 10.45 -6.91
N LEU A 16 8.46 10.39 -7.37
CA LEU A 16 9.12 9.12 -7.70
C LEU A 16 9.21 8.19 -6.48
N CYS A 17 9.60 8.72 -5.31
CA CYS A 17 9.63 7.94 -4.07
C CYS A 17 8.24 7.44 -3.64
N THR A 18 7.21 8.28 -3.82
CA THR A 18 5.82 7.90 -3.50
C THR A 18 5.33 6.78 -4.42
N ILE A 19 5.59 6.88 -5.73
CA ILE A 19 5.26 5.83 -6.71
C ILE A 19 5.98 4.51 -6.38
N GLN A 20 7.26 4.57 -6.02
CA GLN A 20 8.01 3.38 -5.61
C GLN A 20 7.43 2.75 -4.34
N SER A 21 6.98 3.58 -3.38
CA SER A 21 6.34 3.12 -2.15
C SER A 21 4.99 2.45 -2.45
N ILE A 22 4.18 3.01 -3.34
CA ILE A 22 2.92 2.39 -3.82
C ILE A 22 3.21 1.04 -4.48
N ALA A 23 4.22 0.97 -5.36
CA ALA A 23 4.60 -0.28 -6.00
C ALA A 23 5.02 -1.35 -4.98
N SER A 24 5.79 -0.96 -3.95
CA SER A 24 6.19 -1.88 -2.88
C SER A 24 4.98 -2.36 -2.05
N ALA A 25 4.05 -1.46 -1.72
CA ALA A 25 2.85 -1.81 -0.96
C ALA A 25 1.93 -2.75 -1.77
N ASN A 26 1.80 -2.50 -3.08
CA ASN A 26 1.05 -3.38 -4.00
C ASN A 26 1.67 -4.78 -4.11
N ALA A 27 3.01 -4.86 -4.20
CA ALA A 27 3.70 -6.14 -4.24
C ALA A 27 3.46 -6.95 -2.96
N GLU A 28 3.50 -6.29 -1.79
CA GLU A 28 3.20 -6.94 -0.52
C GLU A 28 1.73 -7.36 -0.40
N HIS A 29 0.80 -6.50 -0.84
CA HIS A 29 -0.62 -6.82 -0.89
C HIS A 29 -0.89 -8.08 -1.74
N LEU A 30 -0.25 -8.19 -2.90
CA LEU A 30 -0.36 -9.36 -3.77
C LEU A 30 0.20 -10.61 -3.09
N ARG A 31 1.38 -10.52 -2.46
CA ARG A 31 2.00 -11.64 -1.72
C ARG A 31 1.10 -12.13 -0.59
N LEU A 32 0.52 -11.22 0.19
CA LEU A 32 -0.40 -11.54 1.27
C LEU A 32 -1.71 -12.14 0.75
N SER A 33 -2.21 -11.66 -0.40
CA SER A 33 -3.42 -12.20 -1.03
C SER A 33 -3.22 -13.64 -1.49
N GLN A 34 -2.05 -13.95 -2.05
CA GLN A 34 -1.67 -15.32 -2.41
C GLN A 34 -1.56 -16.22 -1.17
N LEU A 35 -0.96 -15.71 -0.09
CA LEU A 35 -0.87 -16.43 1.18
C LEU A 35 -2.27 -16.73 1.74
N ALA A 36 -3.15 -15.72 1.79
CA ALA A 36 -4.53 -15.89 2.23
C ALA A 36 -5.29 -16.93 1.40
N GLY A 37 -5.13 -16.90 0.07
CA GLY A 37 -5.72 -17.91 -0.82
C GLY A 37 -5.21 -19.33 -0.54
N GLY A 38 -3.90 -19.49 -0.29
CA GLY A 38 -3.32 -20.76 0.13
C GLY A 38 -3.90 -21.26 1.46
N MET A 39 -4.10 -20.35 2.43
CA MET A 39 -4.72 -20.69 3.71
C MET A 39 -6.17 -21.14 3.55
N MET A 40 -6.96 -20.50 2.68
CA MET A 40 -8.33 -20.95 2.39
C MET A 40 -8.38 -22.38 1.85
N VAL A 41 -7.43 -22.77 1.00
CA VAL A 41 -7.34 -24.16 0.50
C VAL A 41 -7.06 -25.14 1.63
N LEU A 42 -6.17 -24.76 2.55
CA LEU A 42 -5.85 -25.57 3.71
C LEU A 42 -7.04 -25.66 4.69
N ASP A 43 -7.83 -24.60 4.83
CA ASP A 43 -9.04 -24.58 5.66
C ASP A 43 -10.12 -25.53 5.09
N MET A 44 -10.33 -25.52 3.77
CA MET A 44 -11.26 -26.45 3.11
C MET A 44 -10.85 -27.92 3.31
N LYS A 45 -9.54 -28.20 3.33
CA LYS A 45 -9.03 -29.53 3.64
C LYS A 45 -9.31 -29.91 5.09
N ASP A 46 -9.00 -29.02 6.03
CA ASP A 46 -9.24 -29.26 7.45
C ASP A 46 -10.72 -29.55 7.72
N GLU A 47 -11.63 -28.80 7.09
CA GLU A 47 -13.08 -29.01 7.16
C GLU A 47 -13.48 -30.39 6.60
N ALA A 48 -12.94 -30.79 5.45
CA ALA A 48 -13.18 -32.11 4.87
C ALA A 48 -12.65 -33.25 5.75
N ASP A 49 -11.52 -33.05 6.41
CA ASP A 49 -10.90 -34.01 7.32
C ASP A 49 -11.52 -33.97 8.75
N GLY A 50 -12.44 -33.03 9.03
CA GLY A 50 -13.06 -32.84 10.34
C GLY A 50 -12.07 -32.36 11.41
N THR A 51 -11.03 -31.64 11.01
CA THR A 51 -9.96 -31.13 11.87
C THR A 51 -10.01 -29.61 11.97
N THR A 52 -9.46 -29.05 13.04
CA THR A 52 -9.34 -27.60 13.23
C THR A 52 -7.95 -27.25 13.75
N SER A 53 -7.39 -26.13 13.32
CA SER A 53 -6.06 -25.68 13.71
C SER A 53 -6.08 -24.24 14.23
N THR A 54 -6.04 -24.09 15.56
CA THR A 54 -6.02 -22.77 16.23
C THR A 54 -4.83 -21.90 15.78
N GLN A 55 -3.68 -22.51 15.53
CA GLN A 55 -2.50 -21.81 15.01
C GLN A 55 -2.76 -21.22 13.61
N ARG A 56 -3.54 -21.91 12.78
CA ARG A 56 -3.89 -21.46 11.43
C ARG A 56 -4.92 -20.33 11.47
N ASP A 57 -5.87 -20.40 12.40
CA ASP A 57 -6.83 -19.32 12.64
C ASP A 57 -6.12 -18.01 13.07
N GLU A 58 -5.13 -18.11 13.97
CA GLU A 58 -4.31 -16.97 14.38
C GLU A 58 -3.51 -16.39 13.21
N ALA A 59 -2.83 -17.26 12.46
CA ALA A 59 -2.08 -16.85 11.27
C ALA A 59 -2.99 -16.16 10.23
N ARG A 60 -4.23 -16.64 10.07
CA ARG A 60 -5.21 -16.06 9.14
C ARG A 60 -5.63 -14.67 9.60
N GLY A 61 -5.88 -14.50 10.89
CA GLY A 61 -6.15 -13.20 11.49
C GLY A 61 -5.02 -12.20 11.23
N GLN A 62 -3.77 -12.62 11.39
CA GLN A 62 -2.60 -11.78 11.11
C GLN A 62 -2.50 -11.40 9.62
N VAL A 63 -2.72 -12.35 8.71
CA VAL A 63 -2.67 -12.10 7.27
C VAL A 63 -3.77 -11.13 6.84
N TYR A 64 -5.00 -11.28 7.35
CA TYR A 64 -6.08 -10.33 7.02
C TYR A 64 -5.85 -8.94 7.60
N ALA A 65 -5.32 -8.85 8.83
CA ALA A 65 -4.92 -7.56 9.40
C ALA A 65 -3.82 -6.89 8.55
N ALA A 66 -2.83 -7.65 8.09
CA ALA A 66 -1.78 -7.15 7.22
C ALA A 66 -2.32 -6.72 5.84
N LEU A 67 -3.25 -7.48 5.24
CA LEU A 67 -3.92 -7.10 4.01
C LEU A 67 -4.64 -5.76 4.14
N GLN A 68 -5.39 -5.58 5.23
CA GLN A 68 -6.08 -4.31 5.48
C GLN A 68 -5.08 -3.16 5.64
N ALA A 69 -4.01 -3.37 6.41
CA ALA A 69 -2.95 -2.37 6.56
C ALA A 69 -2.29 -1.99 5.23
N THR A 70 -2.06 -2.94 4.31
CA THR A 70 -1.51 -2.62 2.98
C THR A 70 -2.47 -1.76 2.14
N ILE A 71 -3.78 -2.02 2.20
CA ILE A 71 -4.79 -1.20 1.50
C ILE A 71 -4.80 0.23 2.06
N ASP A 72 -4.78 0.37 3.38
CA ASP A 72 -4.80 1.68 4.01
C ASP A 72 -3.52 2.48 3.71
N ALA A 73 -2.36 1.79 3.68
CA ALA A 73 -1.10 2.39 3.25
C ALA A 73 -1.13 2.84 1.78
N ILE A 74 -1.68 2.03 0.87
CA ILE A 74 -1.83 2.39 -0.55
C ILE A 74 -2.69 3.66 -0.69
N ARG A 75 -3.84 3.71 -0.01
CA ARG A 75 -4.74 4.87 -0.06
C ARG A 75 -4.07 6.16 0.41
N GLU A 76 -3.33 6.08 1.52
CA GLU A 76 -2.59 7.23 2.05
C GLU A 76 -1.52 7.71 1.06
N LEU A 77 -0.78 6.77 0.45
CA LEU A 77 0.22 7.11 -0.56
C LEU A 77 -0.40 7.68 -1.84
N GLU A 78 -1.58 7.22 -2.26
CA GLU A 78 -2.31 7.78 -3.41
C GLU A 78 -2.77 9.21 -3.14
N LEU A 79 -3.22 9.52 -1.91
CA LEU A 79 -3.53 10.90 -1.50
C LEU A 79 -2.27 11.78 -1.52
N GLN A 80 -1.17 11.28 -0.97
CA GLN A 80 0.11 11.99 -1.00
C GLN A 80 0.60 12.24 -2.44
N LEU A 81 0.42 11.28 -3.34
CA LEU A 81 0.74 11.46 -4.75
C LEU A 81 -0.13 12.56 -5.36
N ALA A 82 -1.45 12.52 -5.16
CA ALA A 82 -2.36 13.56 -5.65
C ALA A 82 -2.04 14.97 -5.10
N ASP A 83 -1.54 15.07 -3.88
CA ASP A 83 -1.07 16.33 -3.30
C ASP A 83 0.19 16.85 -4.00
N LEU A 84 1.16 15.96 -4.26
CA LEU A 84 2.38 16.29 -5.00
C LEU A 84 2.09 16.68 -6.46
N ASP A 85 1.08 16.07 -7.08
CA ASP A 85 0.62 16.41 -8.44
C ASP A 85 0.12 17.85 -8.48
N ARG A 86 -0.74 18.22 -7.54
CA ARG A 86 -1.24 19.59 -7.39
C ARG A 86 -0.12 20.58 -7.05
N GLU A 87 0.83 20.18 -6.22
CA GLU A 87 2.00 21.01 -5.88
C GLU A 87 2.87 21.26 -7.13
N LEU A 88 3.06 20.23 -7.97
CA LEU A 88 3.82 20.32 -9.21
C LEU A 88 3.12 21.24 -10.24
N GLU A 89 1.82 21.06 -10.45
CA GLU A 89 1.02 21.93 -11.34
C GLU A 89 1.15 23.40 -10.94
N ALA A 90 1.02 23.69 -9.64
CA ALA A 90 1.18 25.03 -9.12
C ALA A 90 2.62 25.57 -9.26
N ALA A 91 3.63 24.71 -9.15
CA ALA A 91 5.03 25.10 -9.32
C ALA A 91 5.37 25.44 -10.77
N VAL A 92 4.88 24.65 -11.73
CA VAL A 92 5.06 24.90 -13.17
C VAL A 92 4.38 26.22 -13.56
N ALA A 93 3.14 26.44 -13.12
CA ALA A 93 2.42 27.69 -13.43
C ALA A 93 3.16 28.96 -12.94
N ARG A 94 3.90 28.87 -11.82
CA ARG A 94 4.71 29.99 -11.30
C ARG A 94 5.99 30.26 -12.08
N GLU A 95 6.55 29.26 -12.78
CA GLU A 95 7.73 29.46 -13.63
C GLU A 95 7.37 30.07 -15.00
N GLU A 96 6.10 30.00 -15.40
CA GLU A 96 5.58 30.57 -16.65
C GLU A 96 5.14 32.04 -16.52
N GLU A 97 5.05 32.59 -15.30
CA GLU A 97 4.76 34.02 -14.99
C GLU A 97 6.04 34.88 -14.91
#